data_AF-A0A9E3A9T2-F1
#
_entry.id   AF-A0A9E3A9T2-F1
#
_cell.length_a   1.000
_cell.length_b   1.000
_cell.length_c   1.000
_cell.angle_alpha   90.00
_cell.angle_beta   90.00
_cell.angle_gamma   90.00
#
_symmetry.space_group_name_H-M   'P 1'
#
loop_
_entity.id
_entity.type
_entity.pdbx_description
1 polymer ?
#
loop_
_entity_poly.entity_id
_entity_poly.type
_entity_poly.pdbx_seq_one_letter_code
_entity_poly.pdbx_strand_id
1 'polypeptide(L)' 'PLANRADLQAYRTMLATTSARIRNQLRAKKTLQEVQASKPTAEFDAVWGKGFLNPDRFVEMLYKNMEKRTQ' A
#
# COMPACT_ATOMS: atom_id res chain seq x y z
N PRO A 1 -20.30 12.72 -6.21
CA PRO A 1 -19.89 12.19 -7.54
C PRO A 1 -19.28 10.80 -7.38
N LEU A 2 -20.04 9.77 -7.76
CA LEU A 2 -19.64 8.37 -7.67
C LEU A 2 -18.45 8.15 -8.61
N ALA A 3 -17.31 7.76 -8.04
CA ALA A 3 -16.05 7.49 -8.72
C ALA A 3 -16.29 6.73 -10.04
N ASN A 4 -15.82 7.30 -11.15
CA ASN A 4 -16.00 6.69 -12.46
C ASN A 4 -15.25 5.35 -12.52
N ARG A 5 -15.58 4.50 -13.49
CA ARG A 5 -14.86 3.22 -13.68
C ARG A 5 -13.33 3.40 -13.77
N ALA A 6 -12.88 4.54 -14.30
CA ALA A 6 -11.48 4.92 -14.37
C ALA A 6 -10.83 5.10 -12.97
N ASP A 7 -11.52 5.76 -12.04
CA ASP A 7 -11.06 5.92 -10.65
C ASP A 7 -10.96 4.56 -9.93
N LEU A 8 -11.94 3.68 -10.15
CA LEU A 8 -11.91 2.32 -9.59
C LEU A 8 -10.74 1.50 -10.16
N GLN A 9 -10.46 1.64 -11.46
CA GLN A 9 -9.34 0.95 -12.09
C GLN A 9 -7.99 1.51 -11.59
N ALA A 10 -7.88 2.83 -11.42
CA ALA A 10 -6.71 3.48 -10.84
C ALA A 10 -6.49 3.02 -9.40
N TYR A 11 -7.55 2.98 -8.58
CA TYR A 11 -7.49 2.50 -7.20
C TYR A 11 -7.07 1.03 -7.12
N ARG A 12 -7.63 0.16 -7.97
CA ARG A 12 -7.26 -1.25 -7.99
C ARG A 12 -5.81 -1.46 -8.46
N THR A 13 -5.37 -0.70 -9.44
CA THR A 13 -3.96 -0.70 -9.91
C THR A 13 -3.02 -0.25 -8.79
N MET A 14 -3.39 0.84 -8.10
CA MET A 14 -2.66 1.34 -6.93
C MET A 14 -2.51 0.27 -5.85
N LEU A 15 -3.61 -0.40 -5.50
CA LEU A 15 -3.60 -1.47 -4.51
C LEU A 15 -2.73 -2.64 -4.94
N ALA A 16 -2.82 -3.05 -6.20
CA ALA A 16 -2.01 -4.15 -6.75
C ALA A 16 -0.51 -3.81 -6.73
N THR A 17 -0.14 -2.61 -7.18
CA THR A 17 1.24 -2.13 -7.21
C THR A 17 1.83 -2.03 -5.80
N THR A 18 1.11 -1.38 -4.87
CA THR A 18 1.52 -1.25 -3.47
C THR A 18 1.67 -2.62 -2.81
N SER A 19 0.68 -3.49 -3.01
CA SER A 19 0.68 -4.86 -2.49
C SER A 19 1.86 -5.68 -3.04
N ALA A 20 2.19 -5.55 -4.33
CA ALA A 20 3.32 -6.24 -4.93
C ALA A 20 4.66 -5.74 -4.35
N ARG A 21 4.81 -4.43 -4.15
CA ARG A 21 6.00 -3.83 -3.50
C ARG A 21 6.17 -4.35 -2.08
N ILE A 22 5.13 -4.27 -1.25
CA ILE A 22 5.15 -4.76 0.14
C ILE A 22 5.47 -6.24 0.16
N ARG A 23 4.86 -7.06 -0.71
CA ARG A 23 5.14 -8.50 -0.80
C ARG A 23 6.59 -8.80 -1.16
N ASN A 24 7.19 -8.05 -2.08
CA ASN A 24 8.61 -8.20 -2.42
C ASN A 24 9.50 -7.84 -1.23
N GLN A 25 9.18 -6.77 -0.50
CA GLN A 25 9.92 -6.38 0.71
C GLN A 25 9.77 -7.41 1.84
N LEU A 26 8.57 -7.96 2.02
CA LEU A 26 8.27 -8.99 3.01
C LEU A 26 9.02 -10.30 2.68
N ARG A 27 9.10 -10.67 1.39
CA ARG A 27 9.95 -11.78 0.92
C ARG A 27 11.43 -11.54 1.16
N ALA A 28 11.87 -10.29 1.06
CA ALA A 28 13.23 -9.87 1.42
C ALA A 28 13.46 -9.77 2.94
N LYS A 29 12.50 -10.22 3.77
CA LYS A 29 12.51 -10.12 5.25
C LYS A 29 12.72 -8.69 5.77
N LYS A 30 12.34 -7.68 4.97
CA LYS A 30 12.40 -6.28 5.40
C LYS A 30 11.36 -6.02 6.48
N THR A 31 11.74 -5.19 7.44
CA THR A 31 10.85 -4.81 8.55
C THR A 31 9.83 -3.78 8.11
N LEU A 32 8.73 -3.65 8.87
CA LEU A 32 7.73 -2.61 8.67
C LEU A 32 8.34 -1.21 8.48
N GLN A 33 9.36 -0.89 9.28
CA GLN A 33 10.01 0.42 9.25
C GLN A 33 10.76 0.67 7.93
N GLU A 34 11.40 -0.35 7.36
CA GLU A 34 12.02 -0.26 6.03
C GLU A 34 10.99 -0.14 4.91
N VAL A 35 9.85 -0.84 5.05
CA VAL A 35 8.75 -0.75 4.09
C VAL A 35 8.13 0.65 4.12
N GLN A 36 7.88 1.21 5.30
CA GLN A 36 7.42 2.60 5.47
C GLN A 36 8.46 3.60 4.92
N ALA A 37 9.75 3.40 5.23
CA ALA A 37 10.82 4.25 4.71
C ALA A 37 10.93 4.21 3.18
N SER A 38 10.61 3.06 2.56
CA SER A 38 10.56 2.92 1.11
C SER A 38 9.33 3.58 0.47
N LYS A 39 8.37 4.04 1.29
CA LYS A 39 7.12 4.70 0.88
C LYS A 39 6.50 4.10 -0.38
N PRO A 40 6.09 2.81 -0.35
CA PRO A 40 5.59 2.12 -1.54
C PRO A 40 4.32 2.77 -2.13
N THR A 41 3.62 3.58 -1.32
CA THR A 41 2.44 4.37 -1.68
C THR A 41 2.74 5.81 -2.09
N ALA A 42 3.99 6.26 -2.13
CA ALA A 42 4.33 7.67 -2.37
C ALA A 42 3.72 8.26 -3.67
N GLU A 43 3.70 7.47 -4.74
CA GLU A 43 3.08 7.85 -6.03
C GLU A 43 1.57 8.05 -5.94
N PHE A 44 0.95 7.44 -4.93
CA PHE A 44 -0.48 7.43 -4.69
C PHE A 44 -0.88 8.35 -3.52
N ASP A 45 0.09 8.80 -2.73
CA ASP A 45 -0.09 9.68 -1.58
C ASP A 45 -0.73 11.02 -1.97
N ALA A 46 -0.38 11.54 -3.15
CA ALA A 46 -0.95 12.78 -3.68
C ALA A 46 -2.48 12.71 -3.89
N VAL A 47 -3.00 11.52 -4.20
CA VAL A 47 -4.41 11.29 -4.56
C VAL A 47 -5.18 10.65 -3.39
N TRP A 48 -4.59 9.69 -2.70
CA TRP A 48 -5.22 8.91 -1.63
C TRP A 48 -4.61 9.15 -0.24
N GLY A 49 -3.39 9.69 -0.15
CA GLY A 49 -2.71 10.01 1.12
C GLY A 49 -3.16 11.31 1.77
N LYS A 50 -3.86 12.19 1.04
CA LYS A 50 -4.57 13.36 1.61
C LYS A 50 -5.91 13.02 2.27
N GLY A 51 -6.33 11.75 2.22
CA GLY A 51 -7.60 11.30 2.80
C GLY A 51 -7.51 10.95 4.30
N PHE A 52 -8.55 10.27 4.79
CA PHE A 52 -8.74 9.90 6.20
C PHE A 52 -7.71 8.89 6.75
N LEU A 53 -6.87 8.31 5.89
CA LEU A 53 -6.00 7.19 6.25
C LEU A 53 -4.53 7.55 6.01
N ASN A 54 -3.75 7.61 7.09
CA ASN A 54 -2.32 7.83 7.00
C ASN A 54 -1.66 6.72 6.17
N PRO A 55 -0.81 7.07 5.18
CA PRO A 55 -0.16 6.12 4.31
C PRO A 55 0.73 5.14 5.09
N ASP A 56 1.42 5.61 6.14
CA ASP A 56 2.22 4.74 7.03
C ASP A 56 1.37 3.70 7.76
N ARG A 57 0.16 4.08 8.20
CA ARG A 57 -0.79 3.15 8.85
C ARG A 57 -1.38 2.16 7.85
N PHE A 58 -1.64 2.59 6.62
CA PHE A 58 -2.09 1.71 5.56
C PHE A 58 -1.04 0.67 5.20
N VAL A 59 0.22 1.11 5.03
CA VAL A 59 1.38 0.24 4.81
C VAL A 59 1.55 -0.73 5.98
N GLU A 60 1.41 -0.26 7.23
CA GLU A 60 1.44 -1.13 8.41
C GLU A 60 0.36 -2.22 8.37
N MET A 61 -0.90 -1.85 8.12
CA MET A 61 -1.99 -2.81 8.06
C MET A 61 -1.77 -3.84 6.93
N LEU A 62 -1.36 -3.39 5.75
CA LEU A 62 -1.07 -4.29 4.63
C LEU A 62 0.10 -5.21 4.93
N TYR A 63 1.19 -4.69 5.49
CA TYR A 63 2.36 -5.47 5.88
C TYR A 63 1.97 -6.54 6.90
N LYS A 64 1.30 -6.17 8.00
CA LYS A 64 0.84 -7.11 9.03
C LYS A 64 -0.15 -8.16 8.47
N ASN A 65 -1.04 -7.76 7.55
CA ASN A 65 -1.99 -8.69 6.92
C ASN A 65 -1.26 -9.71 6.03
N MET A 66 -0.23 -9.29 5.28
CA MET A 66 0.54 -10.18 4.42
C MET A 66 1.51 -11.07 5.21
N GLU A 67 2.10 -10.55 6.28
CA GLU A 67 2.93 -11.31 7.21
C GLU A 67 2.13 -12.47 7.79
N LYS A 68 0.94 -12.17 8.34
CA LYS A 68 0.02 -13.20 8.86
C LYS A 68 -0.45 -14.23 7.85
N ARG A 69 -0.49 -13.89 6.56
CA ARG A 69 -0.91 -14.82 5.49
C ARG A 69 0.24 -15.70 4.99
N THR A 70 1.47 -15.36 5.35
CA THR A 70 2.70 -16.09 4.97
C THR A 70 3.25 -16.93 6.13
N GLN A 71 2.81 -16.67 7.37
CA GLN A 71 2.91 -17.61 8.49
C GLN A 71 1.93 -18.78 8.34
#